data_AF-Q6J5G5-F1
#
_entry.id   AF-Q6J5G5-F1
#
_cell.length_a   1.000
_cell.length_b   1.000
_cell.length_c   1.000
_cell.angle_alpha   90.00
_cell.angle_beta   90.00
_cell.angle_gamma   90.00
#
_symmetry.space_group_name_H-M   'P 1'
#
loop_
_entity.id
_entity.type
_entity.pdbx_description
1 polymer ?
#
loop_
_entity_poly.entity_id
_entity_poly.type
_entity_poly.pdbx_seq_one_letter_code
_entity_poly.pdbx_strand_id
1 'polypeptide(L)'
;MDEQVINQPSPEVTVEIKRKAQQMYFSGYKIAEISRQLNTPASTIASWKDREKWDDIAPVGRVELALETRLNLLIAKEEKSGSDYKEIDLLGRQMERMARVKKYSFGDGNEVD
;
A
#
# COMPACT_ATOMS: atom_id res chain seq x y z
N MET A 1 4.56 25.22 -34.69
CA MET A 1 5.40 24.42 -33.77
C MET A 1 4.64 24.45 -32.47
N ASP A 2 3.74 23.50 -32.29
CA ASP A 2 2.92 23.45 -31.09
C ASP A 2 3.83 22.96 -29.96
N GLU A 3 4.15 23.88 -29.05
CA GLU A 3 4.74 23.56 -27.77
C GLU A 3 3.81 22.57 -27.06
N GLN A 4 4.20 21.29 -27.06
CA GLN A 4 3.60 20.32 -26.17
C GLN A 4 3.95 20.76 -24.76
N VAL A 5 3.06 21.54 -24.14
CA VAL A 5 3.08 21.82 -22.72
C VAL A 5 2.96 20.47 -22.02
N ILE A 6 4.09 19.93 -21.59
CA ILE A 6 4.13 18.72 -20.77
C ILE A 6 3.46 19.09 -19.46
N ASN A 7 2.16 18.80 -19.37
CA ASN A 7 1.37 19.02 -18.17
C ASN A 7 1.86 18.01 -17.13
N GLN A 8 2.87 18.41 -16.35
CA GLN A 8 3.41 17.60 -15.28
C GLN A 8 2.30 17.36 -14.25
N PRO A 9 2.05 16.11 -13.85
CA PRO A 9 1.04 15.84 -12.83
C PRO A 9 1.37 16.61 -11.56
N SER A 10 0.35 17.14 -10.90
CA SER A 10 0.53 17.80 -9.61
C SER A 10 1.17 16.83 -8.60
N PRO A 11 1.83 17.33 -7.53
CA PRO A 11 2.43 16.48 -6.51
C PRO A 11 1.44 15.46 -5.92
N GLU A 12 0.19 15.86 -5.75
CA GLU A 12 -0.90 15.02 -5.23
C GLU A 12 -1.24 13.86 -6.17
N VAL A 13 -1.42 14.15 -7.47
CA VAL A 13 -1.65 13.14 -8.52
C VAL A 13 -0.45 12.18 -8.61
N THR A 14 0.76 12.69 -8.43
CA THR A 14 1.98 11.86 -8.43
C THR A 14 1.99 10.85 -7.28
N VAL A 15 1.54 11.27 -6.09
CA VAL A 15 1.44 10.37 -4.91
C VAL A 15 0.40 9.27 -5.15
N GLU A 16 -0.75 9.60 -5.74
CA GLU A 16 -1.79 8.63 -6.06
C GLU A 16 -1.30 7.60 -7.10
N ILE A 17 -0.68 8.06 -8.19
CA ILE A 17 -0.10 7.21 -9.22
C ILE A 17 0.97 6.28 -8.62
N LYS A 18 1.84 6.79 -7.75
CA LYS A 18 2.85 5.99 -7.07
C LYS A 18 2.25 4.91 -6.19
N ARG A 19 1.22 5.24 -5.40
CA ARG A 19 0.49 4.26 -4.58
C ARG A 19 -0.12 3.15 -5.43
N LYS A 20 -0.75 3.50 -6.55
CA LYS A 20 -1.32 2.54 -7.48
C LYS A 20 -0.24 1.66 -8.12
N ALA A 21 0.89 2.24 -8.51
CA ALA A 21 2.04 1.50 -9.03
C ALA A 21 2.58 0.47 -8.03
N GLN A 22 2.69 0.85 -6.76
CA GLN A 22 3.12 -0.06 -5.69
C GLN A 22 2.13 -1.22 -5.49
N GLN A 23 0.83 -0.94 -5.46
CA GLN A 23 -0.20 -1.98 -5.36
C GLN A 23 -0.11 -2.98 -6.51
N MET A 24 -0.01 -2.49 -7.75
CA MET A 24 0.16 -3.35 -8.93
C MET A 24 1.46 -4.16 -8.84
N TYR A 25 2.56 -3.57 -8.38
CA TYR A 25 3.81 -4.30 -8.20
C TYR A 25 3.64 -5.46 -7.20
N PHE A 26 3.01 -5.22 -6.06
CA PHE A 26 2.74 -6.26 -5.07
C PHE A 26 1.74 -7.32 -5.54
N SER A 27 0.86 -7.00 -6.49
CA SER A 27 -0.01 -7.96 -7.18
C SER A 27 0.71 -8.77 -8.26
N GLY A 28 2.01 -8.59 -8.47
CA GLY A 28 2.83 -9.40 -9.39
C GLY A 28 2.97 -8.85 -10.81
N TYR A 29 2.49 -7.63 -11.06
CA TYR A 29 2.65 -6.98 -12.37
C TYR A 29 4.11 -6.59 -12.60
N LYS A 30 4.59 -6.77 -13.84
CA LYS A 30 5.93 -6.32 -14.24
C LYS A 30 5.96 -4.79 -14.38
N ILE A 31 7.08 -4.14 -14.06
CA ILE A 31 7.25 -2.68 -14.19
C ILE A 31 6.86 -2.17 -15.59
N ALA A 32 7.21 -2.90 -16.64
CA ALA A 32 6.84 -2.53 -18.02
C ALA A 32 5.31 -2.48 -18.23
N GLU A 33 4.57 -3.35 -17.56
CA GLU A 33 3.10 -3.38 -17.64
C GLU A 33 2.48 -2.26 -16.81
N ILE A 34 2.98 -2.04 -15.59
CA ILE A 34 2.58 -0.91 -14.74
C ILE A 34 2.80 0.42 -15.47
N SER A 35 3.96 0.57 -16.12
CA SER A 35 4.32 1.74 -16.90
C SER A 35 3.30 2.04 -18.01
N ARG A 36 2.89 1.01 -18.77
CA ARG A 36 1.87 1.15 -19.81
C ARG A 36 0.50 1.50 -19.24
N GLN A 37 0.06 0.84 -18.17
CA GLN A 37 -1.28 1.05 -17.62
C GLN A 37 -1.43 2.41 -16.90
N LEU A 38 -0.36 2.90 -16.27
CA LEU A 38 -0.38 4.17 -15.53
C LEU A 38 0.17 5.35 -16.34
N ASN A 39 0.52 5.13 -17.61
CA ASN A 39 1.17 6.12 -18.48
C ASN A 39 2.35 6.85 -17.76
N THR A 40 3.13 6.09 -17.00
CA THR A 40 4.23 6.60 -16.18
C THR A 40 5.53 5.96 -16.65
N PRO A 41 6.63 6.72 -16.85
CA PRO A 41 7.88 6.15 -17.31
C PRO A 41 8.36 5.00 -16.42
N ALA A 42 8.80 3.89 -17.04
CA ALA A 42 9.28 2.72 -16.32
C ALA A 42 10.47 3.06 -15.39
N SER A 43 11.33 3.99 -15.79
CA SER A 43 12.44 4.51 -14.97
C SER A 43 11.96 5.19 -13.69
N THR A 44 10.86 5.95 -13.76
CA THR A 44 10.24 6.60 -12.60
C THR A 44 9.71 5.54 -11.62
N ILE A 45 9.00 4.53 -12.13
CA ILE A 45 8.48 3.42 -11.31
C ILE A 45 9.63 2.63 -10.67
N ALA A 46 10.69 2.32 -11.43
CA ALA A 46 11.88 1.66 -10.91
C ALA A 46 12.54 2.49 -9.80
N SER A 47 12.69 3.81 -10.00
CA SER A 47 13.23 4.68 -8.96
C SER A 47 12.37 4.70 -7.70
N TRP A 48 11.04 4.62 -7.80
CA TRP A 48 10.17 4.52 -6.63
C TRP A 48 10.36 3.21 -5.90
N LYS A 49 10.34 2.10 -6.65
CA LYS A 49 10.58 0.75 -6.15
C LYS A 49 11.89 0.67 -5.37
N ASP A 50 12.97 1.23 -5.91
CA ASP A 50 14.29 1.15 -5.30
C ASP A 50 14.42 2.09 -4.08
N ARG A 51 13.90 3.33 -4.17
CA ARG A 51 13.94 4.29 -3.04
C ARG A 51 13.13 3.82 -1.84
N GLU A 52 11.98 3.18 -2.07
CA GLU A 52 11.10 2.67 -1.02
C GLU A 52 11.29 1.18 -0.74
N LYS A 53 12.29 0.55 -1.38
CA LYS A 53 12.68 -0.85 -1.14
C LYS A 53 11.50 -1.81 -1.23
N TRP A 54 10.69 -1.71 -2.28
CA TRP A 54 9.48 -2.53 -2.41
C TRP A 54 9.76 -4.04 -2.38
N ASP A 55 10.94 -4.47 -2.83
CA ASP A 55 11.36 -5.87 -2.79
C ASP A 55 11.60 -6.39 -1.37
N ASP A 56 12.06 -5.52 -0.48
CA ASP A 56 12.38 -5.86 0.91
C ASP A 56 11.11 -5.98 1.77
N ILE A 57 9.96 -5.51 1.27
CA ILE A 57 8.70 -5.60 1.97
C ILE A 57 8.19 -7.05 1.88
N ALA A 58 8.27 -7.76 3.01
CA ALA A 58 7.74 -9.11 3.16
C ALA A 58 6.22 -9.16 2.89
N PRO A 59 5.66 -10.29 2.40
CA PRO A 59 4.23 -10.42 2.10
C PRO A 59 3.32 -10.00 3.26
N VAL A 60 3.69 -10.36 4.48
CA VAL A 60 2.99 -9.96 5.72
C VAL A 60 2.90 -8.43 5.87
N GLY A 61 3.98 -7.70 5.56
CA GLY A 61 4.03 -6.24 5.60
C GLY A 61 3.20 -5.58 4.50
N ARG A 62 3.07 -6.24 3.33
CA ARG A 62 2.19 -5.77 2.25
C ARG A 62 0.71 -5.84 2.66
N VAL A 63 0.33 -6.91 3.34
CA VAL A 63 -1.03 -7.08 3.89
C VAL A 63 -1.29 -6.02 4.96
N GLU A 64 -0.34 -5.78 5.87
CA GLU A 64 -0.48 -4.73 6.90
C GLU A 64 -0.66 -3.34 6.29
N LEU A 65 0.13 -2.99 5.26
CA LEU A 65 -0.01 -1.72 4.56
C LEU A 65 -1.41 -1.56 3.94
N ALA A 66 -1.95 -2.63 3.36
CA ALA A 66 -3.30 -2.62 2.79
C ALA A 66 -4.39 -2.46 3.88
N LEU A 67 -4.25 -3.17 5.01
CA LEU A 67 -5.15 -3.05 6.16
C LEU A 67 -5.13 -1.64 6.73
N GLU A 68 -3.93 -1.08 6.98
CA GLU A 68 -3.74 0.28 7.48
C GLU A 68 -4.36 1.32 6.55
N THR A 69 -4.11 1.20 5.24
CA THR A 69 -4.66 2.11 4.23
C THR A 69 -6.19 2.11 4.27
N ARG A 70 -6.81 0.92 4.32
CA ARG A 70 -8.27 0.80 4.37
C ARG A 70 -8.83 1.33 5.68
N LEU A 71 -8.17 1.06 6.80
CA LEU A 71 -8.56 1.56 8.11
C LEU A 71 -8.53 3.10 8.16
N ASN A 72 -7.46 3.72 7.65
CA ASN A 72 -7.34 5.17 7.56
C ASN A 72 -8.48 5.80 6.74
N LEU A 73 -8.84 5.22 5.60
CA LEU A 73 -9.96 5.67 4.78
C LEU A 73 -11.29 5.60 5.53
N LEU A 74 -11.55 4.51 6.24
CA LEU A 74 -12.79 4.34 7.01
C LEU A 74 -12.84 5.31 8.19
N ILE A 75 -11.72 5.53 8.89
CA ILE A 75 -11.63 6.49 9.99
C ILE A 75 -11.88 7.91 9.51
N ALA A 76 -11.29 8.29 8.37
CA ALA A 76 -11.43 9.62 7.79
C ALA A 76 -12.84 9.91 7.21
N LYS A 77 -13.66 8.88 6.99
CA LYS A 77 -15.02 9.04 6.47
C LYS A 77 -15.87 9.89 7.42
N GLU A 78 -16.45 10.98 6.93
CA GLU A 78 -17.27 11.90 7.72
C GLU A 78 -18.54 11.22 8.26
N GLU A 79 -19.32 10.61 7.37
CA GLU A 79 -20.52 9.85 7.73
C GLU A 79 -20.25 8.35 7.71
N LYS A 80 -20.18 7.74 8.88
CA LYS A 80 -19.97 6.29 9.03
C LYS A 80 -21.30 5.56 9.22
N SER A 81 -21.53 4.54 8.41
CA SER A 81 -22.61 3.58 8.57
C SER A 81 -22.24 2.50 9.59
N GLY A 82 -23.24 1.73 10.06
CA GLY A 82 -22.98 0.55 10.90
C GLY A 82 -22.06 -0.48 10.24
N SER A 83 -22.08 -0.59 8.91
CA SER A 83 -21.17 -1.47 8.17
C SER A 83 -19.72 -0.99 8.20
N ASP A 84 -19.49 0.34 8.15
CA ASP A 84 -18.15 0.92 8.26
C ASP A 84 -17.55 0.65 9.64
N TYR A 85 -18.34 0.83 10.72
CA TYR A 85 -17.89 0.51 12.08
C TYR A 85 -17.55 -0.97 12.25
N LYS A 86 -18.34 -1.86 11.64
CA LYS A 86 -18.04 -3.29 11.65
C LYS A 86 -16.74 -3.60 10.89
N GLU A 87 -16.52 -2.96 9.75
CA GLU A 87 -15.28 -3.13 8.99
C GLU A 87 -14.06 -2.63 9.79
N ILE A 88 -14.17 -1.48 10.46
CA ILE A 88 -13.13 -0.94 11.35
C ILE A 88 -12.78 -1.94 12.47
N ASP A 89 -13.78 -2.51 13.16
CA ASP A 89 -13.55 -3.53 14.20
C ASP A 89 -12.83 -4.76 13.63
N LEU A 90 -13.30 -5.27 12.48
CA LEU A 90 -12.69 -6.44 11.84
C LEU A 90 -11.24 -6.18 11.42
N LEU A 91 -10.96 -5.02 10.83
CA LEU A 91 -9.60 -4.63 10.42
C LEU A 91 -8.68 -4.48 11.64
N GLY A 92 -9.17 -3.87 12.73
CA GLY A 92 -8.42 -3.75 13.99
C GLY A 92 -8.01 -5.11 14.56
N ARG A 93 -8.93 -6.09 14.58
CA ARG A 93 -8.63 -7.47 15.02
C ARG A 93 -7.60 -8.16 14.13
N GLN A 94 -7.62 -7.91 12.82
CA GLN A 94 -6.59 -8.45 11.92
C GLN A 94 -5.22 -7.84 12.24
N MET A 95 -5.14 -6.54 12.49
CA MET A 95 -3.88 -5.89 12.88
C MET A 95 -3.31 -6.48 14.19
N GLU A 96 -4.15 -6.68 15.21
CA GLU A 96 -3.72 -7.32 16.47
C GLU A 96 -3.19 -8.73 16.24
N ARG A 97 -3.86 -9.53 15.41
CA ARG A 97 -3.43 -10.89 15.07
C ARG A 97 -2.06 -10.88 14.38
N MET A 98 -1.86 -9.95 13.44
CA MET A 98 -0.60 -9.81 12.72
C MET A 98 0.54 -9.40 13.67
N ALA A 99 0.29 -8.47 14.60
CA ALA A 99 1.24 -8.08 15.63
C ALA A 99 1.61 -9.25 16.57
N ARG A 100 0.64 -10.08 16.95
CA ARG A 100 0.88 -11.31 17.73
C ARG A 100 1.76 -12.29 16.96
N VAL A 101 1.41 -12.61 15.70
CA VAL A 101 2.20 -13.53 14.86
C VAL A 101 3.65 -13.06 14.74
N LYS A 102 3.88 -11.76 14.56
CA LYS A 102 5.23 -11.18 14.55
C LYS A 102 5.95 -11.38 15.89
N LYS A 103 5.29 -11.14 17.03
CA LYS A 103 5.89 -11.35 18.35
C LYS A 103 6.37 -12.80 18.55
N TYR A 104 5.59 -13.79 18.11
CA TYR A 104 6.00 -15.20 18.19
C TYR A 104 7.09 -15.56 17.16
N SER A 105 7.09 -14.94 15.98
CA SER A 105 8.03 -15.25 14.89
C SER A 105 9.44 -14.68 15.09
N PHE A 106 9.58 -13.58 15.85
CA PHE A 106 10.86 -12.88 16.06
C PHE A 106 11.45 -13.03 17.49
N GLY A 107 10.90 -13.93 18.30
CA GLY A 107 11.48 -14.38 19.57
C GLY A 107 11.08 -13.57 20.80
N ASP A 108 10.06 -14.05 21.52
CA ASP A 108 10.09 -14.20 23.00
C ASP A 108 8.87 -15.01 23.51
N GLY A 109 8.46 -16.03 22.74
CA GLY A 109 7.24 -16.78 23.00
C GLY A 109 7.45 -17.97 23.94
N ASN A 110 7.79 -17.71 25.21
CA ASN A 110 7.64 -18.74 26.24
C ASN A 110 6.18 -18.67 26.73
N GLU A 111 5.29 -19.41 26.06
CA GLU A 111 3.98 -19.72 26.62
C GLU A 111 4.17 -20.87 27.61
N VAL A 112 4.26 -20.51 28.89
CA VAL A 112 4.08 -21.49 29.98
C VAL A 112 2.57 -21.74 30.10
N ASP A 113 2.20 -22.99 29.85
CA ASP A 113 0.89 -23.58 30.14
C ASP A 113 0.64 -23.63 31.66
#